data_AF-A0A348WR22-F1
#
_entry.id   AF-A0A348WR22-F1
#
_cell.length_a   1.000
_cell.length_b   1.000
_cell.length_c   1.000
_cell.angle_alpha   90.00
_cell.angle_beta   90.00
_cell.angle_gamma   90.00
#
_symmetry.space_group_name_H-M   'P 1'
#
loop_
_entity.id
_entity.type
_entity.pdbx_description
1 polymer ?
#
loop_
_entity_poly.entity_id
_entity_poly.type
_entity_poly.pdbx_seq_one_letter_code
_entity_poly.pdbx_strand_id
1 'polypeptide(L)'
;IETEERAFFQLDSVSAIAEIASLMSHPFAAKQHLVQIDLSGTTLRLSWQLPDQLTGSQQSKTQVETRILPSKKREGTAPTGGAADALWAAYQTTFYDAQVTQLSATQWRLAYSMMSYRHLQRLADWLVSHPQFVLSSLSMRYQHGYWSVQWTLDSQMAELI
;
A
#
# COMPACT_ATOMS: atom_id res chain seq x y z
N ILE A 1 27.29 -28.34 6.74
CA ILE A 1 25.94 -27.84 7.08
C ILE A 1 25.54 -26.97 5.91
N GLU A 2 24.79 -27.52 4.97
CA GLU A 2 24.26 -26.77 3.84
C GLU A 2 23.26 -25.77 4.42
N THR A 3 23.61 -24.49 4.40
CA THR A 3 22.67 -23.39 4.62
C THR A 3 21.65 -23.45 3.50
N GLU A 4 20.49 -24.05 3.74
CA GLU A 4 19.30 -23.80 2.94
C GLU A 4 19.13 -22.28 2.86
N GLU A 5 19.35 -21.70 1.67
CA GLU A 5 18.89 -20.36 1.36
C GLU A 5 17.38 -20.36 1.56
N ARG A 6 16.92 -19.91 2.74
CA ARG A 6 15.51 -19.61 2.95
C ARG A 6 15.16 -18.50 1.98
N ALA A 7 14.51 -18.85 0.88
CA ALA A 7 13.93 -17.88 -0.04
C ALA A 7 12.88 -17.08 0.75
N PHE A 8 13.20 -15.83 1.07
CA PHE A 8 12.24 -14.91 1.67
C PHE A 8 11.29 -14.42 0.57
N PHE A 9 9.99 -14.64 0.77
CA PHE A 9 8.94 -14.17 -0.12
C PHE A 9 8.30 -12.91 0.47
N GLN A 10 8.09 -11.91 -0.37
CA GLN A 10 7.46 -10.65 0.02
C GLN A 10 6.31 -10.32 -0.92
N LEU A 11 5.41 -9.42 -0.50
CA LEU A 11 4.38 -8.89 -1.39
C LEU A 11 5.01 -8.38 -2.68
N ASP A 12 4.43 -8.75 -3.83
CA ASP A 12 4.76 -8.05 -5.07
C ASP A 12 4.08 -6.67 -5.09
N SER A 13 4.76 -5.65 -4.56
CA SER A 13 4.19 -4.32 -4.35
C SER A 13 3.67 -3.68 -5.64
N VAL A 14 4.30 -3.95 -6.79
CA VAL A 14 3.87 -3.38 -8.09
C VAL A 14 2.52 -3.97 -8.51
N SER A 15 2.40 -5.31 -8.45
CA SER A 15 1.13 -6.00 -8.74
C SER A 15 0.04 -5.61 -7.74
N ALA A 16 0.38 -5.45 -6.45
CA ALA A 16 -0.56 -5.00 -5.43
C ALA A 16 -1.10 -3.60 -5.71
N ILE A 17 -0.21 -2.66 -6.08
CA ILE A 17 -0.60 -1.31 -6.45
C ILE A 17 -1.47 -1.32 -7.71
N ALA A 18 -1.16 -2.15 -8.70
CA ALA A 18 -1.97 -2.29 -9.91
C ALA A 18 -3.40 -2.78 -9.58
N GLU A 19 -3.54 -3.76 -8.70
CA GLU A 19 -4.85 -4.24 -8.22
C GLU A 19 -5.63 -3.12 -7.53
N ILE A 20 -5.01 -2.41 -6.58
CA ILE A 20 -5.65 -1.28 -5.87
C ILE A 20 -6.05 -0.17 -6.86
N ALA A 21 -5.19 0.13 -7.82
CA ALA A 21 -5.45 1.14 -8.83
C ALA A 21 -6.61 0.75 -9.75
N SER A 22 -6.77 -0.54 -10.06
CA SER A 22 -7.93 -1.07 -10.78
C SER A 22 -9.23 -0.86 -9.99
N LEU A 23 -9.22 -1.10 -8.67
CA LEU A 23 -10.35 -0.89 -7.77
C LEU A 23 -10.76 0.59 -7.66
N MET A 24 -9.80 1.50 -7.75
CA MET A 24 -10.06 2.95 -7.76
C MET A 24 -10.61 3.48 -9.09
N SER A 25 -10.15 2.92 -10.22
CA SER A 25 -10.42 3.44 -11.57
C SER A 25 -11.72 2.96 -12.19
N HIS A 26 -12.30 1.87 -11.68
CA HIS A 26 -13.56 1.37 -12.21
C HIS A 26 -14.72 2.30 -11.80
N PRO A 27 -15.74 2.51 -12.67
CA PRO A 27 -17.02 3.14 -12.31
C PRO A 27 -17.83 2.33 -11.25
N PHE A 28 -17.19 1.34 -10.64
CA PHE A 28 -17.64 0.52 -9.53
C PHE A 28 -17.71 1.28 -8.21
N ALA A 29 -16.81 2.24 -7.93
CA ALA A 29 -16.78 2.92 -6.63
C ALA A 29 -18.11 3.65 -6.33
N ALA A 30 -18.77 4.19 -7.35
CA ALA A 30 -20.08 4.83 -7.23
C ALA A 30 -21.27 3.84 -7.24
N LYS A 31 -21.09 2.60 -7.73
CA LYS A 31 -22.15 1.58 -7.81
C LYS A 31 -22.10 0.52 -6.70
N GLN A 32 -20.95 0.34 -6.06
CA GLN A 32 -20.72 -0.74 -5.10
C GLN A 32 -20.36 -0.27 -3.70
N HIS A 33 -20.26 1.05 -3.50
CA HIS A 33 -20.02 1.64 -2.19
C HIS A 33 -18.73 1.11 -1.51
N LEU A 34 -17.63 0.94 -2.26
CA LEU A 34 -16.33 0.63 -1.66
C LEU A 34 -15.91 1.79 -0.80
N VAL A 35 -15.75 1.57 0.51
CA VAL A 35 -15.41 2.63 1.47
C VAL A 35 -14.02 2.47 2.06
N GLN A 36 -13.45 1.27 2.00
CA GLN A 36 -12.14 0.99 2.59
C GLN A 36 -11.38 -0.11 1.85
N ILE A 37 -10.07 0.08 1.71
CA ILE A 37 -9.10 -0.89 1.20
C ILE A 37 -7.97 -0.96 2.21
N ASP A 38 -7.72 -2.12 2.81
CA ASP A 38 -6.58 -2.34 3.69
C ASP A 38 -5.69 -3.45 3.14
N LEU A 39 -4.41 -3.17 3.03
CA LEU A 39 -3.36 -4.10 2.64
C LEU A 39 -2.42 -4.29 3.83
N SER A 40 -2.21 -5.53 4.23
CA SER A 40 -1.26 -5.93 5.27
C SER A 40 -0.52 -7.19 4.82
N GLY A 41 0.77 -7.06 4.50
CA GLY A 41 1.51 -8.14 3.85
C GLY A 41 0.87 -8.51 2.51
N THR A 42 0.52 -9.78 2.30
CA THR A 42 -0.17 -10.26 1.09
C THR A 42 -1.69 -10.20 1.18
N THR A 43 -2.26 -9.79 2.31
CA THR A 43 -3.70 -9.78 2.52
C THR A 43 -4.30 -8.44 2.14
N LEU A 44 -5.22 -8.43 1.18
CA LEU A 44 -6.02 -7.27 0.78
C LEU A 44 -7.45 -7.43 1.29
N ARG A 45 -7.88 -6.55 2.17
CA ARG A 45 -9.23 -6.48 2.72
C ARG A 45 -9.99 -5.32 2.10
N LEU A 46 -11.15 -5.60 1.55
CA LEU A 46 -12.05 -4.64 0.94
C LEU A 46 -13.32 -4.53 1.78
N SER A 47 -13.75 -3.31 2.09
CA SER A 47 -15.00 -3.07 2.81
C SER A 47 -15.96 -2.24 1.98
N TRP A 48 -17.15 -2.78 1.79
CA TRP A 48 -18.22 -2.23 0.98
C TRP A 48 -19.40 -1.84 1.88
N GLN A 49 -19.94 -0.64 1.71
CA GLN A 49 -21.14 -0.21 2.42
C GLN A 49 -22.38 -0.67 1.66
N LEU A 50 -23.19 -1.56 2.24
CA LEU A 50 -24.41 -2.00 1.57
C LEU A 50 -25.40 -0.83 1.50
N PRO A 51 -26.14 -0.68 0.39
CA PRO A 51 -27.20 0.32 0.30
C PRO A 51 -28.23 0.06 1.42
N ASP A 52 -28.67 1.13 2.07
CA ASP A 52 -29.69 1.05 3.11
C ASP A 52 -30.95 0.39 2.50
N GLN A 53 -31.28 -0.80 2.99
CA GLN A 53 -32.60 -1.35 2.70
C GLN A 53 -33.62 -0.46 3.42
N LEU A 54 -34.65 -0.02 2.70
CA LEU A 54 -35.74 0.85 3.17
C LEU A 54 -36.50 0.31 4.42
N THR A 55 -36.10 -0.81 4.98
CA THR A 55 -36.62 -1.42 6.20
C THR A 55 -35.98 -0.83 7.46
N GLY A 56 -36.39 0.39 7.82
CA GLY A 56 -36.52 0.93 9.20
C GLY A 56 -35.39 0.74 10.24
N SER A 57 -34.21 0.25 9.88
CA SER A 57 -33.11 -0.06 10.80
C SER A 57 -31.88 0.77 10.42
N GLN A 58 -31.52 1.73 11.28
CA GLN A 58 -30.42 2.69 11.09
C GLN A 58 -29.02 2.07 11.26
N GLN A 59 -28.78 0.88 10.73
CA GLN A 59 -27.45 0.27 10.73
C GLN A 59 -27.02 0.01 9.29
N SER A 60 -26.20 0.91 8.74
CA SER A 60 -25.51 0.67 7.47
C SER A 60 -24.68 -0.60 7.58
N LYS A 61 -25.11 -1.66 6.89
CA LYS A 61 -24.41 -2.95 6.89
C LYS A 61 -23.15 -2.84 6.05
N THR A 62 -22.03 -3.37 6.54
CA THR A 62 -20.77 -3.42 5.78
C THR A 62 -20.51 -4.86 5.34
N GLN A 63 -20.22 -5.08 4.06
CA GLN A 63 -19.72 -6.34 3.54
C GLN A 63 -18.19 -6.27 3.47
N VAL A 64 -17.51 -7.33 3.91
CA VAL A 64 -16.05 -7.43 3.88
C VAL A 64 -15.64 -8.58 2.97
N GLU A 65 -14.69 -8.32 2.09
CA GLU A 65 -14.06 -9.31 1.22
C GLU A 65 -12.55 -9.32 1.50
N THR A 66 -11.94 -10.51 1.52
CA THR A 66 -10.50 -10.66 1.68
C THR A 66 -9.93 -11.40 0.48
N ARG A 67 -8.88 -10.83 -0.12
CA ARG A 67 -8.10 -11.40 -1.23
C ARG A 67 -6.67 -11.63 -0.79
N ILE A 68 -6.05 -12.68 -1.35
CA ILE A 68 -4.62 -12.94 -1.17
C ILE A 68 -3.91 -12.52 -2.45
N LEU A 69 -2.97 -11.59 -2.32
CA LEU A 69 -2.17 -11.07 -3.41
C LEU A 69 -0.89 -11.92 -3.62
N PRO A 70 -0.34 -11.92 -4.84
CA PRO A 70 0.87 -12.66 -5.14
C PRO A 70 2.05 -12.15 -4.32
N SER A 71 2.90 -13.09 -3.92
CA SER A 71 4.23 -12.82 -3.41
C SER A 71 5.28 -13.12 -4.47
N LYS A 72 6.42 -12.44 -4.38
CA LYS A 72 7.59 -12.72 -5.21
C LYS A 72 8.79 -13.05 -4.34
N LYS A 73 9.71 -13.84 -4.90
CA LYS A 73 11.01 -14.09 -4.29
C LYS A 73 11.73 -12.75 -4.13
N ARG A 74 12.36 -12.54 -2.98
CA ARG A 74 13.16 -11.35 -2.75
C ARG A 74 14.33 -11.30 -3.73
N GLU A 75 14.40 -10.20 -4.47
CA GLU A 75 15.55 -9.82 -5.28
C GLU A 75 15.95 -8.42 -4.83
N GLY A 76 17.09 -8.29 -4.14
CA GLY A 76 17.53 -6.98 -3.67
C GLY A 76 18.67 -7.07 -2.68
N THR A 77 19.73 -6.31 -2.96
CA THR A 77 20.81 -6.02 -2.02
C THR A 77 20.34 -4.91 -1.09
N ALA A 78 20.54 -5.06 0.23
CA ALA A 78 20.19 -4.02 1.18
C ALA A 78 21.01 -2.74 0.90
N PRO A 79 20.40 -1.55 0.90
CA PRO A 79 21.13 -0.30 0.80
C PRO A 79 21.96 -0.12 2.07
N THR A 80 23.16 0.44 1.92
CA THR A 80 23.91 0.94 3.09
C THR A 80 23.18 2.14 3.68
N GLY A 81 23.22 2.33 5.01
CA GLY A 81 22.35 3.27 5.73
C GLY A 81 22.27 4.69 5.15
N GLY A 82 23.39 5.24 4.66
CA GLY A 82 23.41 6.57 4.03
C GLY A 82 22.74 6.67 2.66
N ALA A 83 22.57 5.55 1.94
CA ALA A 83 21.87 5.52 0.66
C ALA A 83 20.34 5.51 0.84
N ALA A 84 19.83 4.89 1.91
CA ALA A 84 18.39 4.85 2.19
C ALA A 84 17.83 6.25 2.47
N ASP A 85 18.54 7.07 3.25
CA ASP A 85 18.12 8.45 3.57
C ASP A 85 18.11 9.37 2.34
N ALA A 86 19.08 9.24 1.44
CA ALA A 86 19.14 10.03 0.20
C ALA A 86 18.00 9.67 -0.77
N LEU A 87 17.70 8.38 -0.89
CA LEU A 87 16.60 7.89 -1.73
C LEU A 87 15.24 8.24 -1.13
N TRP A 88 15.16 8.27 0.20
CA TRP A 88 14.01 8.76 0.92
C TRP A 88 13.77 10.26 0.69
N ALA A 89 14.80 11.08 0.75
CA ALA A 89 14.69 12.50 0.42
C ALA A 89 14.22 12.72 -1.03
N ALA A 90 14.72 11.94 -2.00
CA ALA A 90 14.24 11.96 -3.38
C ALA A 90 12.75 11.55 -3.48
N TYR A 91 12.32 10.58 -2.68
CA TYR A 91 10.93 10.15 -2.63
C TYR A 91 9.99 11.21 -2.06
N GLN A 92 10.41 11.95 -1.03
CA GLN A 92 9.66 13.08 -0.49
C GLN A 92 9.40 14.16 -1.55
N THR A 93 10.34 14.38 -2.48
CA THR A 93 10.09 15.31 -3.60
C THR A 93 9.04 14.81 -4.60
N THR A 94 8.90 13.49 -4.74
CA THR A 94 7.92 12.86 -5.65
C THR A 94 6.48 12.94 -5.10
N PHE A 95 6.35 12.95 -3.77
CA PHE A 95 5.09 13.04 -3.02
C PHE A 95 5.11 14.24 -2.05
N TYR A 96 5.44 15.43 -2.57
CA TYR A 96 5.71 16.64 -1.78
C TYR A 96 4.53 17.10 -0.91
N ASP A 97 3.33 16.66 -1.25
CA ASP A 97 2.07 16.98 -0.63
C ASP A 97 1.58 15.89 0.34
N ALA A 98 2.32 14.80 0.49
CA ALA A 98 2.11 13.80 1.53
C ALA A 98 2.68 14.23 2.87
N GLN A 99 1.95 13.93 3.94
CA GLN A 99 2.48 14.00 5.30
C GLN A 99 3.33 12.78 5.55
N VAL A 100 4.58 13.02 5.90
CA VAL A 100 5.58 11.97 6.03
C VAL A 100 5.95 11.80 7.50
N THR A 101 5.92 10.55 7.99
CA THR A 101 6.30 10.19 9.35
C THR A 101 7.27 9.02 9.31
N GLN A 102 8.45 9.17 9.89
CA GLN A 102 9.35 8.04 10.15
C GLN A 102 8.82 7.25 11.36
N LEU A 103 8.56 5.96 11.18
CA LEU A 103 8.10 5.07 12.25
C LEU A 103 9.27 4.38 12.94
N SER A 104 10.33 4.06 12.20
CA SER A 104 11.57 3.44 12.69
C SER A 104 12.75 3.82 11.77
N ALA A 105 13.94 3.30 12.05
CA ALA A 105 15.11 3.47 11.18
C ALA A 105 14.89 2.94 9.75
N THR A 106 13.96 2.00 9.57
CA THR A 106 13.71 1.32 8.30
C THR A 106 12.30 1.49 7.79
N GLN A 107 11.42 2.16 8.53
CA GLN A 107 10.01 2.27 8.19
C GLN A 107 9.56 3.71 8.15
N TRP A 108 8.86 4.04 7.06
CA TRP A 108 8.26 5.33 6.87
C TRP A 108 6.83 5.20 6.42
N ARG A 109 6.02 6.10 6.94
CA ARG A 109 4.60 6.19 6.66
C ARG A 109 4.30 7.48 5.96
N LEU A 110 3.45 7.40 4.95
CA LEU A 110 2.97 8.54 4.20
C LEU A 110 1.47 8.57 4.27
N ALA A 111 0.93 9.73 4.59
CA ALA A 111 -0.49 10.01 4.56
C ALA A 111 -0.78 11.07 3.51
N TYR A 112 -1.77 10.79 2.66
CA TYR A 112 -2.14 11.68 1.57
C TYR A 112 -3.65 11.81 1.48
N SER A 113 -4.13 13.05 1.46
CA SER A 113 -5.53 13.37 1.21
C SER A 113 -5.73 13.59 -0.28
N MET A 114 -6.83 13.08 -0.85
CA MET A 114 -7.13 13.17 -2.29
C MET A 114 -6.19 12.31 -3.17
N MET A 115 -5.98 11.07 -2.75
CA MET A 115 -5.31 10.05 -3.54
C MET A 115 -5.99 9.82 -4.89
N SER A 116 -5.19 9.75 -5.94
CA SER A 116 -5.64 9.50 -7.31
C SER A 116 -4.93 8.29 -7.89
N TYR A 117 -5.47 7.74 -8.97
CA TYR A 117 -4.81 6.68 -9.74
C TYR A 117 -3.36 7.03 -10.12
N ARG A 118 -3.11 8.29 -10.53
CA ARG A 118 -1.76 8.75 -10.92
C ARG A 118 -0.77 8.68 -9.76
N HIS A 119 -1.22 8.93 -8.53
CA HIS A 119 -0.36 8.82 -7.36
C HIS A 119 0.05 7.37 -7.08
N LEU A 120 -0.86 6.40 -7.27
CA LEU A 120 -0.54 4.99 -7.16
C LEU A 120 0.46 4.57 -8.25
N GLN A 121 0.25 5.04 -9.48
CA GLN A 121 1.18 4.74 -10.57
C GLN A 121 2.59 5.27 -10.31
N ARG A 122 2.71 6.52 -9.84
CA ARG A 122 4.01 7.08 -9.40
C ARG A 122 4.66 6.25 -8.30
N LEU A 123 3.87 5.70 -7.37
CA LEU A 123 4.38 4.85 -6.30
C LEU A 123 4.93 3.53 -6.88
N ALA A 124 4.20 2.91 -7.81
CA ALA A 124 4.66 1.70 -8.49
C ALA A 124 5.96 1.95 -9.27
N ASP A 125 6.02 3.02 -10.07
CA ASP A 125 7.22 3.39 -10.86
C ASP A 125 8.43 3.66 -9.95
N TRP A 126 8.20 4.32 -8.81
CA TRP A 126 9.25 4.55 -7.84
C TRP A 126 9.73 3.25 -7.19
N LEU A 127 8.84 2.33 -6.81
CA LEU A 127 9.23 1.04 -6.24
C LEU A 127 9.97 0.13 -7.23
N VAL A 128 9.65 0.22 -8.53
CA VAL A 128 10.44 -0.45 -9.58
C VAL A 128 11.87 0.09 -9.62
N SER A 129 12.03 1.41 -9.46
CA SER A 129 13.35 2.06 -9.48
C SER A 129 14.13 1.89 -8.16
N HIS A 130 13.45 1.49 -7.08
CA HIS A 130 14.01 1.37 -5.72
C HIS A 130 13.60 0.04 -5.06
N PRO A 131 14.04 -1.11 -5.59
CA PRO A 131 13.60 -2.46 -5.17
C PRO A 131 13.92 -2.82 -3.70
N GLN A 132 14.77 -2.04 -3.04
CA GLN A 132 15.07 -2.16 -1.62
C GLN A 132 13.95 -1.69 -0.69
N PHE A 133 12.99 -0.93 -1.22
CA PHE A 133 11.79 -0.52 -0.48
C PHE A 133 10.63 -1.45 -0.85
N VAL A 134 9.82 -1.78 0.14
CA VAL A 134 8.65 -2.64 -0.02
C VAL A 134 7.45 -1.97 0.60
N LEU A 135 6.30 -2.06 -0.08
CA LEU A 135 5.01 -1.69 0.49
C LEU A 135 4.62 -2.71 1.55
N SER A 136 4.75 -2.37 2.84
CA SER A 136 4.44 -3.28 3.95
C SER A 136 2.97 -3.22 4.36
N SER A 137 2.37 -2.02 4.30
CA SER A 137 0.95 -1.82 4.51
C SER A 137 0.41 -0.62 3.74
N LEU A 138 -0.88 -0.64 3.47
CA LEU A 138 -1.63 0.48 2.89
C LEU A 138 -3.05 0.44 3.41
N SER A 139 -3.59 1.59 3.82
CA SER A 139 -4.98 1.76 4.19
C SER A 139 -5.54 2.94 3.42
N MET A 140 -6.62 2.71 2.69
CA MET A 140 -7.33 3.73 1.93
C MET A 140 -8.77 3.79 2.40
N ARG A 141 -9.28 5.01 2.52
CA ARG A 141 -10.66 5.27 2.89
C ARG A 141 -11.30 6.25 1.94
N TYR A 142 -12.49 5.93 1.45
CA TYR A 142 -13.28 6.83 0.62
C TYR A 142 -14.26 7.60 1.50
N GLN A 143 -14.06 8.92 1.61
CA GLN A 143 -14.93 9.81 2.38
C GLN A 143 -15.04 11.15 1.66
N HIS A 144 -16.19 11.80 1.77
CA HIS A 144 -16.41 13.15 1.23
C HIS A 144 -16.07 13.31 -0.26
N GLY A 145 -16.17 12.23 -1.05
CA GLY A 145 -15.94 12.26 -2.50
C GLY A 145 -14.50 12.04 -2.95
N TYR A 146 -13.58 11.70 -2.04
CA TYR A 146 -12.18 11.40 -2.37
C TYR A 146 -11.61 10.25 -1.56
N TRP A 147 -10.50 9.69 -2.04
CA TRP A 147 -9.72 8.69 -1.30
C TRP A 147 -8.67 9.38 -0.43
N SER A 148 -8.68 9.13 0.87
CA SER A 148 -7.52 9.34 1.73
C SER A 148 -6.72 8.06 1.82
N VAL A 149 -5.40 8.14 1.85
CA VAL A 149 -4.52 6.97 1.96
C VAL A 149 -3.47 7.18 3.03
N GLN A 150 -3.09 6.09 3.67
CA GLN A 150 -1.90 5.96 4.48
C GLN A 150 -1.17 4.70 4.04
N TRP A 151 0.08 4.80 3.60
CA TRP A 151 0.90 3.62 3.32
C TRP A 151 2.21 3.64 4.09
N THR A 152 2.74 2.46 4.34
CA THR A 152 4.03 2.27 5.01
C THR A 152 4.98 1.60 4.03
N LEU A 153 6.13 2.22 3.83
CA LEU A 153 7.26 1.65 3.14
C LEU A 153 8.27 1.17 4.16
N ASP A 154 8.78 -0.03 3.94
CA ASP A 154 9.89 -0.59 4.69
C ASP A 154 11.10 -0.65 3.77
N SER A 155 12.18 0.06 4.10
CA SER A 155 13.49 -0.23 3.53
C SER A 155 14.01 -1.43 4.29
N GLN A 156 14.06 -2.58 3.64
CA GLN A 156 14.67 -3.73 4.29
C GLN A 156 16.20 -3.53 4.27
N MET A 157 16.72 -2.78 5.25
CA MET A 157 18.08 -2.97 5.69
C MET A 157 18.17 -4.44 6.04
N ALA A 158 19.11 -5.15 5.43
CA ALA A 158 19.41 -6.50 5.85
C ALA A 158 19.53 -6.44 7.36
N GLU A 159 18.76 -7.26 8.07
CA GLU A 159 19.19 -7.74 9.38
C GLU A 159 20.53 -8.46 9.13
N LEU A 160 21.59 -7.67 9.04
CA LEU A 160 22.93 -8.10 9.37
C LEU A 160 22.94 -8.02 10.89
N ILE A 161 22.65 -9.14 11.53
CA ILE A 161 23.39 -9.77 12.63
C ILE A 161 22.54 -10.92 13.18
#